data_AF-A0A523V0F0-F1
#
_entry.id   AF-A0A523V0F0-F1
#
_cell.length_a   1.000
_cell.length_b   1.000
_cell.length_c   1.000
_cell.angle_alpha   90.00
_cell.angle_beta   90.00
_cell.angle_gamma   90.00
#
_symmetry.space_group_name_H-M   'P 1'
#
loop_
_entity.id
_entity.type
_entity.pdbx_description
1 polymer ?
#
loop_
_entity_poly.entity_id
_entity_poly.type
_entity_poly.pdbx_seq_one_letter_code
_entity_poly.pdbx_strand_id
1 'polypeptide(L)'
;ERRNREALEKELARMRVESLLGQVEEINGIKVLVARVPSSRIEILREMADFIRDKLKSVILVLGTISEGRPIFLAAVTPDLVSQGYDAGKLVREVAKVAGGGGGGKPNLAQAGGKHKEKLDEALRLVRNLI
;
A
#
# COMPACT_ATOMS: atom_id res chain seq x y z
N GLU A 1 23.21 14.78 9.41
CA GLU A 1 21.83 15.28 9.19
C GLU A 1 20.95 14.33 8.37
N ARG A 2 21.27 14.01 7.11
CA ARG A 2 20.44 13.09 6.27
C ARG A 2 20.16 11.72 6.91
N ARG A 3 21.19 11.07 7.47
CA ARG A 3 21.09 9.75 8.10
C ARG A 3 20.18 9.73 9.33
N ASN A 4 20.21 10.80 10.14
CA ASN A 4 19.33 10.92 11.31
C ASN A 4 17.88 11.13 10.89
N ARG A 5 17.63 11.94 9.83
CA ARG A 5 16.29 12.14 9.30
C ARG A 5 15.69 10.85 8.75
N GLU A 6 16.49 10.08 8.00
CA GLU A 6 16.06 8.77 7.49
C GLU A 6 15.78 7.78 8.62
N ALA A 7 16.64 7.71 9.64
CA ALA A 7 16.42 6.82 10.79
C ALA A 7 15.11 7.17 11.53
N LEU A 8 14.86 8.47 11.76
CA LEU A 8 13.63 8.93 12.39
C LEU A 8 12.38 8.62 11.55
N GLU A 9 12.44 8.82 10.23
CA GLU A 9 11.34 8.45 9.32
C GLU A 9 10.98 6.97 9.42
N LYS A 10 11.99 6.09 9.50
CA LYS A 10 11.79 4.65 9.64
C LYS A 10 11.19 4.25 10.98
N GLU A 11 11.64 4.88 12.06
CA GLU A 11 11.08 4.65 13.40
C GLU A 11 9.60 5.04 13.45
N LEU A 12 9.27 6.22 12.91
CA LEU A 12 7.88 6.68 12.80
C LEU A 12 7.03 5.75 11.91
N ALA A 13 7.60 5.24 10.82
CA ALA A 13 6.94 4.28 9.95
C ALA A 13 6.60 2.98 10.69
N ARG A 14 7.52 2.45 11.51
CA ARG A 14 7.28 1.26 12.35
C ARG A 14 6.18 1.49 13.38
N MET A 15 6.25 2.59 14.12
CA MET A 15 5.19 2.93 15.09
C MET A 15 3.82 3.02 14.42
N ARG A 16 3.77 3.55 13.19
CA ARG A 16 2.54 3.66 12.43
C ARG A 16 2.04 2.33 11.92
N VAL A 17 2.91 1.39 11.54
CA VAL A 17 2.50 0.04 11.17
C VAL A 17 1.68 -0.60 12.29
N GLU A 18 2.12 -0.50 13.56
CA GLU A 18 1.37 -1.08 14.68
C GLU A 18 -0.07 -0.57 14.77
N SER A 19 -0.30 0.73 14.53
CA SER A 19 -1.66 1.29 14.53
C SER A 19 -2.48 0.88 13.30
N LEU A 20 -1.83 0.58 12.17
CA LEU A 20 -2.50 0.07 10.98
C LEU A 20 -2.93 -1.40 11.12
N LEU A 21 -2.26 -2.21 11.94
CA LEU A 21 -2.64 -3.62 12.13
C LEU A 21 -4.06 -3.76 12.69
N GLY A 22 -4.55 -2.78 13.45
CA GLY A 22 -5.94 -2.74 13.92
C GLY A 22 -6.98 -2.43 12.83
N GLN A 23 -6.54 -2.09 11.61
CA GLN A 23 -7.40 -1.82 10.44
C GLN A 23 -7.43 -3.00 9.46
N VAL A 24 -6.85 -4.14 9.83
CA VAL A 24 -6.94 -5.36 9.02
C VAL A 24 -8.38 -5.86 9.05
N GLU A 25 -8.93 -6.07 7.87
CA GLU A 25 -10.25 -6.63 7.65
C GLU A 25 -10.11 -8.02 7.03
N GLU A 26 -11.13 -8.87 7.19
CA GLU A 26 -11.21 -10.14 6.49
C GLU A 26 -12.26 -10.06 5.39
N ILE A 27 -11.85 -10.30 4.14
CA ILE A 27 -12.71 -10.29 2.95
C ILE A 27 -12.55 -11.64 2.27
N ASN A 28 -13.64 -12.39 2.11
CA ASN A 28 -13.62 -13.72 1.49
C ASN A 28 -12.57 -14.70 2.11
N GLY A 29 -12.35 -14.60 3.43
CA GLY A 29 -11.35 -15.42 4.13
C GLY A 29 -9.91 -14.93 4.02
N ILE A 30 -9.68 -13.74 3.45
CA ILE A 30 -8.36 -13.15 3.21
C ILE A 30 -8.20 -11.91 4.06
N LYS A 31 -7.04 -11.79 4.72
CA LYS A 31 -6.68 -10.56 5.43
C LYS A 31 -6.34 -9.47 4.43
N VAL A 32 -7.02 -8.33 4.56
CA VAL A 32 -6.87 -7.17 3.72
C VAL A 32 -6.55 -5.96 4.58
N LEU A 33 -5.52 -5.20 4.20
CA LEU A 33 -5.19 -3.93 4.84
C LEU A 33 -5.12 -2.81 3.80
N VAL A 34 -6.00 -1.83 3.94
CA VAL A 34 -6.02 -0.66 3.06
C VAL A 34 -5.91 0.59 3.90
N ALA A 35 -4.87 1.39 3.68
CA ALA A 35 -4.64 2.56 4.51
C ALA A 35 -4.08 3.75 3.74
N ARG A 36 -4.57 4.93 4.15
CA ARG A 36 -3.91 6.20 3.83
C ARG A 36 -2.82 6.48 4.85
N VAL A 37 -1.63 6.77 4.36
CA VAL A 37 -0.46 7.16 5.15
C VAL A 37 -0.23 8.66 4.94
N PRO A 38 0.26 9.42 5.94
CA PRO A 38 0.65 10.80 5.77
C PRO A 38 1.68 10.94 4.67
N SER A 39 1.82 12.16 4.16
CA SER A 39 2.74 12.49 3.07
C SER A 39 4.09 11.84 3.28
N SER A 40 4.46 10.96 2.36
CA SER A 40 5.64 10.12 2.45
C SER A 40 6.14 9.76 1.05
N ARG A 41 7.20 8.97 0.98
CA ARG A 41 7.86 8.51 -0.23
C ARG A 41 7.70 7.01 -0.41
N ILE A 42 7.89 6.54 -1.64
CA ILE A 42 7.62 5.14 -1.99
C ILE A 42 8.50 4.15 -1.23
N GLU A 43 9.72 4.55 -0.85
CA GLU A 43 10.62 3.70 -0.05
C GLU A 43 10.05 3.42 1.34
N ILE A 44 9.46 4.43 1.98
CA ILE A 44 8.86 4.29 3.31
C ILE A 44 7.61 3.41 3.24
N LEU A 45 6.77 3.59 2.22
CA LEU A 45 5.63 2.69 2.01
C LEU A 45 6.08 1.23 1.83
N ARG A 46 7.19 1.01 1.13
CA ARG A 46 7.74 -0.33 0.93
C ARG A 46 8.20 -0.96 2.23
N GLU A 47 8.91 -0.19 3.06
CA GLU A 47 9.32 -0.65 4.39
C GLU A 47 8.11 -0.98 5.28
N MET A 48 7.08 -0.12 5.28
CA MET A 48 5.84 -0.41 6.00
C MET A 48 5.17 -1.69 5.51
N ALA A 49 5.06 -1.87 4.19
CA ALA A 49 4.48 -3.07 3.59
C ALA A 49 5.26 -4.33 3.95
N ASP A 50 6.59 -4.27 3.97
CA ASP A 50 7.45 -5.38 4.37
C ASP A 50 7.22 -5.75 5.84
N PHE A 51 7.14 -4.78 6.75
CA PHE A 51 6.82 -5.04 8.16
C PHE A 51 5.42 -5.63 8.36
N ILE A 52 4.42 -5.14 7.62
CA ILE A 52 3.05 -5.67 7.70
C ILE A 52 3.00 -7.11 7.21
N ARG A 53 3.62 -7.42 6.06
CA ARG A 53 3.68 -8.79 5.52
C ARG A 53 4.41 -9.74 6.47
N ASP A 54 5.50 -9.28 7.07
CA ASP A 54 6.24 -10.09 8.04
C ASP A 54 5.41 -10.36 9.30
N LYS A 55 4.60 -9.41 9.77
CA LYS A 55 3.73 -9.65 10.93
C LYS A 55 2.52 -10.53 10.63
N LEU A 56 1.84 -10.31 9.51
CA LEU A 56 0.57 -10.98 9.20
C LEU A 56 0.73 -12.31 8.47
N LYS A 57 1.89 -12.55 7.84
CA LYS A 57 2.29 -13.76 7.08
C LYS A 57 1.46 -14.06 5.83
N SER A 58 0.15 -13.81 5.85
CA SER A 58 -0.77 -13.89 4.72
C SER A 58 -1.65 -12.62 4.71
N VAL A 59 -1.49 -11.76 3.70
CA VAL A 59 -2.22 -10.49 3.59
C VAL A 59 -2.13 -9.89 2.17
N ILE A 60 -3.22 -9.25 1.73
CA ILE A 60 -3.21 -8.27 0.63
C ILE A 60 -3.23 -6.88 1.25
N LEU A 61 -2.28 -6.02 0.90
CA LEU A 61 -2.26 -4.66 1.42
C LEU A 61 -2.08 -3.61 0.34
N VAL A 62 -2.74 -2.48 0.51
CA VAL A 62 -2.57 -1.28 -0.32
C VAL A 62 -2.40 -0.05 0.56
N LEU A 63 -1.27 0.63 0.37
CA LEU A 63 -0.97 1.89 1.03
C LEU A 63 -1.02 3.02 0.01
N GLY A 64 -1.62 4.14 0.39
CA GLY A 64 -1.65 5.35 -0.42
C GLY A 64 -1.17 6.57 0.34
N THR A 65 -0.44 7.47 -0.31
CA THR A 65 -0.01 8.75 0.27
C THR A 65 0.05 9.84 -0.81
N ILE A 66 0.16 11.09 -0.39
CA ILE A 66 0.49 12.21 -1.28
C ILE A 66 1.99 12.46 -1.19
N SER A 67 2.68 12.31 -2.32
CA SER A 67 4.10 12.60 -2.46
C SER A 67 4.28 13.68 -3.53
N GLU A 68 4.97 14.76 -3.19
CA GLU A 68 5.22 15.88 -4.11
C GLU A 68 3.93 16.40 -4.81
N GLY A 69 2.83 16.45 -4.07
CA GLY A 69 1.53 16.91 -4.55
C GLY A 69 0.74 15.92 -5.40
N ARG A 70 1.25 14.69 -5.61
CA ARG A 70 0.58 13.63 -6.37
C ARG A 70 0.29 12.40 -5.51
N PRO A 71 -0.82 11.69 -5.73
CA PRO A 71 -1.04 10.43 -5.04
C PRO A 71 -0.09 9.35 -5.58
N ILE A 72 0.53 8.61 -4.67
CA ILE A 72 1.28 7.39 -4.97
C ILE A 72 0.69 6.24 -4.17
N PHE A 73 0.78 5.04 -4.75
CA PHE A 73 0.21 3.82 -4.21
C PHE A 73 1.23 2.70 -4.24
N LEU A 74 1.21 1.87 -3.22
CA LEU A 74 1.95 0.62 -3.16
C LEU A 74 0.98 -0.51 -2.82
N ALA A 75 0.96 -1.56 -3.64
CA ALA A 75 0.26 -2.79 -3.33
C ALA A 75 1.28 -3.91 -3.05
N ALA A 76 1.02 -4.72 -2.04
CA ALA A 76 1.81 -5.91 -1.75
C ALA A 76 0.87 -7.09 -1.49
N VAL A 77 1.25 -8.25 -2.02
CA VAL A 77 0.52 -9.53 -1.88
C VAL A 77 1.52 -10.56 -1.39
N THR A 78 1.16 -11.33 -0.36
CA THR A 78 2.01 -12.41 0.16
C THR A 78 2.07 -13.60 -0.81
N PRO A 79 3.15 -14.39 -0.81
CA PRO A 79 3.37 -15.44 -1.82
C PRO A 79 2.24 -16.46 -1.92
N ASP A 80 1.62 -16.83 -0.80
CA ASP A 80 0.48 -17.76 -0.74
C ASP A 80 -0.73 -17.26 -1.53
N LEU A 81 -1.01 -15.95 -1.45
CA LEU A 81 -2.12 -15.32 -2.18
C LEU A 81 -1.75 -15.06 -3.65
N VAL A 82 -0.48 -14.79 -3.94
CA VAL A 82 -0.01 -14.76 -5.34
C VAL A 82 -0.23 -16.12 -6.01
N SER A 83 0.07 -17.22 -5.31
CA SER A 83 -0.19 -18.58 -5.80
C SER A 83 -1.67 -18.88 -6.00
N GLN A 84 -2.57 -18.16 -5.33
CA GLN A 84 -4.02 -18.23 -5.52
C GLN A 84 -4.53 -17.32 -6.66
N GLY A 85 -3.65 -16.56 -7.32
CA GLY A 85 -3.98 -15.73 -8.48
C GLY A 85 -4.13 -14.23 -8.19
N TYR A 86 -3.94 -13.80 -6.94
CA TYR A 86 -3.91 -12.37 -6.62
C TYR A 86 -2.65 -11.69 -7.17
N ASP A 87 -2.79 -10.46 -7.66
CA ASP A 87 -1.71 -9.75 -8.35
C ASP A 87 -1.67 -8.27 -7.94
N ALA A 88 -0.61 -7.89 -7.23
CA ALA A 88 -0.38 -6.52 -6.77
C ALA A 88 -0.33 -5.52 -7.94
N GLY A 89 0.24 -5.91 -9.08
CA GLY A 89 0.37 -5.09 -10.28
C GLY A 89 -0.98 -4.75 -10.91
N LYS A 90 -1.88 -5.72 -10.99
CA LYS A 90 -3.26 -5.49 -11.45
C LYS A 90 -4.02 -4.61 -10.46
N LEU A 91 -3.92 -4.94 -9.18
CA LEU A 91 -4.65 -4.24 -8.11
C LEU A 91 -4.27 -2.75 -8.02
N VAL A 92 -2.97 -2.44 -8.00
CA VAL A 92 -2.51 -1.05 -7.92
C VAL A 92 -2.82 -0.25 -9.19
N ARG A 93 -2.92 -0.92 -10.34
CA ARG A 93 -3.30 -0.28 -11.61
C ARG A 93 -4.74 0.19 -11.59
N GLU A 94 -5.67 -0.65 -11.13
CA GLU A 94 -7.09 -0.27 -11.00
C GLU A 94 -7.27 0.86 -9.99
N VAL A 95 -6.58 0.81 -8.85
CA VAL A 95 -6.55 1.90 -7.86
C VAL A 95 -6.07 3.21 -8.49
N ALA A 96 -4.95 3.19 -9.19
CA ALA A 96 -4.36 4.41 -9.76
C ALA A 96 -5.21 5.03 -10.88
N LYS A 97 -6.00 4.23 -11.62
CA LYS A 97 -6.93 4.76 -12.64
C LYS A 97 -7.96 5.71 -12.04
N VAL A 98 -8.47 5.43 -10.83
CA VAL A 98 -9.41 6.31 -10.12
C VAL A 98 -8.77 7.69 -9.86
N ALA A 99 -7.47 7.72 -9.59
CA ALA A 99 -6.70 8.94 -9.43
C ALA A 99 -6.12 9.50 -10.75
N GLY A 100 -6.58 9.02 -11.92
CA GLY A 100 -6.15 9.49 -13.25
C GLY A 100 -4.72 9.13 -13.62
N GLY A 101 -4.18 8.04 -13.08
CA GLY A 101 -2.85 7.55 -13.42
C GLY A 101 -2.79 6.04 -13.64
N GLY A 102 -1.63 5.47 -13.35
CA GLY A 102 -1.33 4.08 -13.67
C GLY A 102 -0.02 3.62 -13.04
N GLY A 103 0.33 2.36 -13.32
CA GLY A 103 1.52 1.74 -12.76
C GLY A 103 1.53 0.22 -12.97
N GLY A 104 2.35 -0.44 -12.17
CA GLY A 104 2.55 -1.88 -12.23
C GLY A 104 3.74 -2.33 -11.40
N GLY A 105 4.12 -3.58 -11.57
CA GLY A 105 5.19 -4.22 -10.83
C GLY A 105 5.07 -5.72 -10.92
N LYS A 106 5.66 -6.41 -9.95
CA LYS A 106 5.58 -7.86 -9.84
C LYS A 106 4.28 -8.26 -9.13
N PRO A 107 3.79 -9.50 -9.31
CA PRO A 107 2.56 -9.97 -8.65
C PRO A 107 2.58 -9.84 -7.13
N ASN A 108 3.76 -9.90 -6.49
CA ASN A 108 3.90 -9.77 -5.04
C ASN A 108 4.06 -8.32 -4.55
N LEU A 109 4.45 -7.38 -5.42
CA LEU A 109 4.77 -6.01 -5.03
C LEU A 109 4.76 -5.09 -6.26
N ALA A 110 3.92 -4.07 -6.21
CA ALA A 110 3.75 -3.12 -7.30
C ALA A 110 3.48 -1.72 -6.81
N GLN A 111 3.76 -0.75 -7.68
CA GLN A 111 3.58 0.66 -7.37
C GLN A 111 2.87 1.39 -8.51
N ALA A 112 2.17 2.45 -8.16
CA ALA A 112 1.54 3.32 -9.14
C ALA A 112 1.50 4.77 -8.65
N GLY A 113 1.25 5.68 -9.59
CA GLY A 113 1.03 7.09 -9.31
C GLY A 113 -0.26 7.57 -9.97
N GLY A 114 -0.86 8.61 -9.40
CA GLY A 114 -1.99 9.32 -9.98
C GLY A 114 -1.70 10.80 -10.19
N LYS A 115 -2.68 11.50 -10.77
CA LYS A 115 -2.68 12.94 -11.01
C LYS A 115 -3.57 13.70 -10.01
N HIS A 116 -4.65 13.06 -9.56
CA HIS A 116 -5.72 13.68 -8.77
C HIS A 116 -5.58 13.33 -7.29
N LYS A 117 -4.94 14.20 -6.50
CA LYS A 117 -4.71 13.98 -5.06
C LYS A 117 -6.01 13.87 -4.26
N GLU A 118 -7.05 14.57 -4.68
CA GLU A 118 -8.40 14.56 -4.14
C GLU A 118 -9.09 13.20 -4.30
N LYS A 119 -8.63 12.36 -5.23
CA LYS A 119 -9.15 11.01 -5.47
C LYS A 119 -8.46 9.93 -4.65
N LEU A 120 -7.49 10.27 -3.79
CA LEU A 120 -6.73 9.29 -3.01
C LEU A 120 -7.62 8.35 -2.18
N ASP A 121 -8.54 8.92 -1.40
CA ASP A 121 -9.39 8.12 -0.49
C ASP A 121 -10.41 7.28 -1.28
N GLU A 122 -10.91 7.81 -2.40
CA GLU A 122 -11.80 7.08 -3.32
C GLU A 122 -11.08 5.90 -3.97
N ALA A 123 -9.84 6.12 -4.44
CA ALA A 123 -8.99 5.10 -5.03
C ALA A 123 -8.70 3.96 -4.04
N LEU A 124 -8.40 4.30 -2.77
CA LEU A 124 -8.16 3.30 -1.74
C LEU A 124 -9.43 2.48 -1.42
N ARG A 125 -10.61 3.10 -1.34
CA ARG A 125 -11.86 2.36 -1.10
C ARG A 125 -12.14 1.29 -2.16
N LEU A 126 -11.75 1.52 -3.42
CA LEU A 126 -11.94 0.54 -4.50
C LEU A 126 -11.32 -0.82 -4.21
N VAL A 127 -10.22 -0.88 -3.45
CA VAL A 127 -9.47 -2.12 -3.18
C VAL A 127 -10.36 -3.22 -2.59
N ARG A 128 -11.28 -2.86 -1.70
CA ARG A 128 -12.19 -3.82 -1.04
C ARG A 128 -13.13 -4.52 -2.02
N ASN A 129 -13.40 -3.90 -3.16
CA ASN A 129 -14.27 -4.47 -4.21
C ASN A 129 -13.49 -5.29 -5.25
N LEU A 130 -12.14 -5.30 -5.18
CA LEU A 130 -11.26 -6.00 -6.11
C LEU A 130 -10.74 -7.34 -5.54
N ILE A 131 -11.12 -7.68 -4.32
CA ILE A 131 -10.76 -8.89 -3.55
C ILE A 131 -12.04 -9.67 -3.27
#